data_AF-A0A8H4VXV3-F1
#
_entry.id   AF-A0A8H4VXV3-F1
#
_cell.length_a   1.000
_cell.length_b   1.000
_cell.length_c   1.000
_cell.angle_alpha   90.00
_cell.angle_beta   90.00
_cell.angle_gamma   90.00
#
_symmetry.space_group_name_H-M   'P 1'
#
loop_
_entity.id
_entity.type
_entity.pdbx_description
1 polymer ?
#
loop_
_entity_poly.entity_id
_entity_poly.type
_entity_poly.pdbx_seq_one_letter_code
_entity_poly.pdbx_strand_id
1 'polypeptide(L)'
;MVKLPLVQSANAAFVASQQPLVAVVVGGTFNIGAHTVKCLAATHGKTGNGLRLYILGRKAKAAEEIIAECQKLCPSGQFIFIQVTDLALLKNVDLVCTELVQREEKEAKAKGGIPKIDILLMTQGIARPWDPRNGWCIELPSLLLPQRRLCAKLL
;
A
#
# COMPACT_ATOMS: atom_id res chain seq x y z
N MET A 1 -12.83 -29.53 4.00
CA MET A 1 -11.92 -28.63 3.25
C MET A 1 -12.74 -27.78 2.30
N VAL A 2 -12.56 -26.46 2.27
CA VAL A 2 -13.36 -25.56 1.41
C VAL A 2 -12.87 -25.65 -0.03
N LYS A 3 -13.78 -25.71 -1.02
CA LYS A 3 -13.43 -25.79 -2.45
C LYS A 3 -12.89 -24.43 -2.94
N LEU A 4 -11.76 -24.44 -3.66
CA LEU A 4 -11.13 -23.21 -4.18
C LEU A 4 -12.08 -22.33 -5.03
N PRO A 5 -12.91 -22.88 -5.95
CA PRO A 5 -13.84 -22.05 -6.72
C PRO A 5 -14.86 -21.30 -5.87
N LEU A 6 -15.25 -21.88 -4.73
CA LEU A 6 -16.18 -21.22 -3.81
C LEU A 6 -15.53 -19.98 -3.18
N VAL A 7 -14.26 -20.09 -2.76
CA VAL A 7 -13.50 -18.96 -2.20
C VAL A 7 -13.30 -17.86 -3.23
N GLN A 8 -12.97 -18.23 -4.48
CA GLN A 8 -12.80 -17.27 -5.56
C GLN A 8 -14.09 -16.52 -5.88
N SER A 9 -15.23 -17.23 -5.93
CA SER A 9 -16.55 -16.62 -6.16
C SER A 9 -16.94 -15.67 -5.03
N ALA A 10 -16.71 -16.06 -3.77
CA ALA A 10 -16.97 -15.20 -2.62
C ALA A 10 -16.11 -13.92 -2.64
N ASN A 11 -14.82 -14.04 -2.97
CA ASN A 11 -13.92 -12.88 -3.08
C ASN A 11 -14.33 -11.93 -4.21
N ALA A 12 -14.74 -12.46 -5.37
CA ALA A 12 -15.22 -11.65 -6.48
C ALA A 12 -16.50 -10.90 -6.13
N ALA A 13 -17.45 -11.57 -5.47
CA ALA A 13 -18.67 -10.94 -4.97
C ALA A 13 -18.37 -9.84 -3.95
N PHE A 14 -17.41 -10.07 -3.04
CA PHE A 14 -16.96 -9.08 -2.09
C PHE A 14 -16.42 -7.83 -2.81
N VAL A 15 -15.47 -8.00 -3.73
CA VAL A 15 -14.87 -6.88 -4.49
C VAL A 15 -15.92 -6.08 -5.27
N ALA A 16 -16.92 -6.74 -5.86
CA ALA A 16 -18.00 -6.08 -6.59
C ALA A 16 -18.99 -5.34 -5.69
N SER A 17 -19.19 -5.80 -4.46
CA SER A 17 -20.14 -5.21 -3.50
C SER A 17 -19.55 -4.03 -2.70
N GLN A 18 -18.22 -3.90 -2.66
CA GLN A 18 -17.56 -2.91 -1.83
C GLN A 18 -17.56 -1.50 -2.45
N GLN A 19 -17.49 -0.51 -1.56
CA GLN A 19 -17.22 0.88 -1.92
C GLN A 19 -15.79 1.05 -2.48
N PRO A 20 -15.45 2.19 -3.10
CA PRO A 20 -14.09 2.45 -3.56
C PRO A 20 -13.07 2.16 -2.46
N LEU A 21 -12.16 1.23 -2.74
CA LEU A 21 -11.20 0.74 -1.75
C LEU A 21 -10.03 1.73 -1.62
N VAL A 22 -9.67 2.10 -0.40
CA VAL A 22 -8.48 2.91 -0.13
C VAL A 22 -7.38 2.04 0.49
N ALA A 23 -6.29 1.86 -0.24
CA ALA A 23 -5.16 1.04 0.17
C ALA A 23 -3.86 1.85 0.26
N VAL A 24 -3.06 1.57 1.28
CA VAL A 24 -1.73 2.15 1.50
C VAL A 24 -0.71 1.02 1.49
N VAL A 25 0.22 1.06 0.53
CA VAL A 25 1.27 0.06 0.40
C VAL A 25 2.64 0.70 0.64
N VAL A 26 3.23 0.35 1.77
CA VAL A 26 4.57 0.75 2.16
C VAL A 26 5.59 -0.24 1.59
N GLY A 27 6.57 0.27 0.86
CA GLY A 27 7.49 -0.56 0.08
C GLY A 27 6.92 -0.97 -1.29
N GLY A 28 5.88 -0.27 -1.78
CA GLY A 28 5.17 -0.63 -3.01
C GLY A 28 5.97 -0.52 -4.31
N THR A 29 7.21 -0.02 -4.27
CA THR A 29 8.04 0.20 -5.45
C THR A 29 8.93 -1.00 -5.82
N PHE A 30 8.91 -2.09 -5.05
CA PHE A 30 9.76 -3.25 -5.30
C PHE A 30 9.15 -4.56 -4.79
N ASN A 31 9.53 -5.67 -5.43
CA ASN A 31 9.23 -7.06 -4.99
C ASN A 31 7.76 -7.24 -4.56
N ILE A 32 7.51 -7.79 -3.36
CA ILE A 32 6.19 -8.10 -2.82
C ILE A 32 5.26 -6.88 -2.85
N GLY A 33 5.77 -5.69 -2.51
CA GLY A 33 4.99 -4.47 -2.57
C GLY A 33 4.51 -4.17 -3.99
N ALA A 34 5.42 -4.21 -4.97
CA ALA A 34 5.09 -3.96 -6.37
C ALA A 34 4.09 -4.99 -6.94
N HIS A 35 4.28 -6.28 -6.64
CA HIS A 35 3.36 -7.33 -7.07
C HIS A 35 1.98 -7.18 -6.43
N THR A 36 1.93 -6.82 -5.14
CA THR A 36 0.65 -6.58 -4.45
C THR A 36 -0.11 -5.43 -5.08
N VAL A 37 0.55 -4.32 -5.40
CA VAL A 37 -0.08 -3.17 -6.07
C VAL A 37 -0.68 -3.57 -7.43
N LYS A 38 0.09 -4.30 -8.25
CA LYS A 38 -0.39 -4.80 -9.55
C LYS A 38 -1.56 -5.78 -9.40
N CYS A 39 -1.53 -6.66 -8.41
CA CYS A 39 -2.58 -7.64 -8.17
C CYS A 39 -3.88 -6.99 -7.68
N LEU A 40 -3.78 -5.97 -6.81
CA LEU A 40 -4.91 -5.15 -6.39
C LEU A 40 -5.52 -4.41 -7.58
N ALA A 41 -4.69 -3.78 -8.42
CA ALA A 41 -5.14 -3.11 -9.64
C ALA A 41 -5.86 -4.09 -10.59
N ALA A 42 -5.31 -5.27 -10.84
CA ALA A 42 -5.93 -6.27 -11.70
C ALA A 42 -7.27 -6.80 -11.15
N THR A 43 -7.39 -6.95 -9.83
CA THR A 43 -8.59 -7.48 -9.18
C THR A 43 -9.71 -6.44 -9.19
N HIS A 44 -9.41 -5.22 -8.74
CA HIS A 44 -10.39 -4.13 -8.67
C HIS A 44 -10.70 -3.51 -10.04
N GLY A 45 -9.78 -3.58 -11.00
CA GLY A 45 -10.02 -3.10 -12.37
C GLY A 45 -11.04 -3.92 -13.16
N LYS A 46 -11.25 -5.19 -12.82
CA LYS A 46 -12.20 -6.07 -13.52
C LYS A 46 -13.63 -5.96 -12.99
N THR A 47 -13.78 -5.86 -11.67
CA THR A 47 -15.08 -6.05 -10.99
C THR A 47 -15.33 -5.05 -9.87
N GLY A 48 -14.36 -4.21 -9.50
CA GLY A 48 -14.46 -3.31 -8.36
C GLY A 48 -15.07 -1.96 -8.72
N ASN A 49 -15.68 -1.31 -7.72
CA ASN A 49 -16.29 0.02 -7.86
C ASN A 49 -15.30 1.19 -7.70
N GLY A 50 -14.01 0.94 -7.89
CA GLY A 50 -12.93 1.92 -7.74
C GLY A 50 -11.84 1.49 -6.77
N LEU A 51 -10.62 1.95 -7.04
CA LEU A 51 -9.43 1.68 -6.24
C LEU A 51 -8.63 2.97 -6.09
N ARG A 52 -8.35 3.39 -4.87
CA ARG A 52 -7.36 4.42 -4.56
C ARG A 52 -6.21 3.77 -3.84
N LEU A 53 -5.02 3.88 -4.40
CA LEU A 53 -3.84 3.22 -3.88
C LEU A 53 -2.70 4.21 -3.70
N TYR A 54 -2.26 4.36 -2.45
CA TYR A 54 -1.09 5.13 -2.07
C TYR A 54 0.14 4.22 -2.07
N ILE A 55 1.06 4.49 -3.00
CA ILE A 55 2.32 3.78 -3.14
C ILE A 55 3.39 4.58 -2.41
N LEU A 56 3.93 4.02 -1.33
CA LEU A 56 4.99 4.63 -0.54
C LEU A 56 6.33 3.95 -0.87
N GLY A 57 7.32 4.73 -1.31
CA GLY A 57 8.63 4.19 -1.63
C GLY A 57 9.71 5.24 -1.88
N ARG A 58 10.96 4.77 -1.99
CA ARG A 58 12.15 5.63 -2.12
C ARG A 58 12.47 6.04 -3.54
N LYS A 59 12.11 5.20 -4.51
CA LYS A 59 12.51 5.34 -5.92
C LYS A 59 11.32 5.81 -6.76
N ALA A 60 11.30 7.09 -7.13
CA ALA A 60 10.23 7.67 -7.94
C ALA A 60 10.09 7.00 -9.32
N LYS A 61 11.20 6.79 -10.03
CA LYS A 61 11.19 6.15 -11.35
C LYS A 61 10.54 4.76 -11.34
N ALA A 62 10.85 3.93 -10.34
CA ALA A 62 10.24 2.61 -10.20
C ALA A 62 8.73 2.70 -9.89
N ALA A 63 8.32 3.73 -9.14
CA ALA A 63 6.91 3.97 -8.87
C ALA A 63 6.15 4.39 -10.14
N GLU A 64 6.72 5.25 -10.97
CA GLU A 64 6.13 5.69 -12.24
C GLU A 64 5.88 4.52 -13.19
N GLU A 65 6.86 3.61 -13.32
CA GLU A 65 6.71 2.38 -14.11
C GLU A 65 5.56 1.52 -13.60
N ILE A 66 5.49 1.30 -12.28
CA ILE A 66 4.42 0.51 -11.65
C ILE A 66 3.06 1.19 -11.82
N ILE A 67 2.97 2.51 -11.66
CA ILE A 67 1.74 3.28 -11.84
C ILE A 67 1.25 3.16 -13.29
N ALA A 68 2.14 3.30 -14.27
CA ALA A 68 1.80 3.16 -15.67
C ALA A 68 1.24 1.76 -16.01
N GLU A 69 1.81 0.71 -15.41
CA GLU A 69 1.25 -0.65 -15.53
C GLU A 69 -0.11 -0.79 -14.85
N CYS A 70 -0.26 -0.24 -13.65
CA CYS A 70 -1.52 -0.34 -12.89
C CYS A 70 -2.65 0.44 -13.55
N GLN A 71 -2.36 1.59 -14.17
CA GLN A 71 -3.35 2.37 -14.91
C GLN A 71 -3.88 1.60 -16.14
N LYS A 72 -3.04 0.78 -16.78
CA LYS A 72 -3.49 -0.11 -17.88
C LYS A 72 -4.44 -1.19 -17.38
N LEU A 73 -4.22 -1.69 -16.17
CA LEU A 73 -5.05 -2.74 -15.55
C LEU A 73 -6.35 -2.19 -14.96
N CYS A 74 -6.32 -0.97 -14.42
CA CYS A 74 -7.45 -0.31 -13.78
C CYS A 74 -7.47 1.18 -14.17
N PRO A 75 -8.08 1.54 -15.31
CA PRO A 75 -8.13 2.92 -15.79
C PRO A 75 -8.93 3.86 -14.90
N SER A 76 -9.91 3.34 -14.15
CA SER A 76 -10.71 4.07 -13.17
C SER A 76 -10.02 4.23 -11.81
N GLY A 77 -8.89 3.54 -11.61
CA GLY A 77 -8.12 3.57 -10.37
C GLY A 77 -7.32 4.87 -10.22
N GLN A 78 -7.16 5.31 -8.98
CA GLN A 78 -6.27 6.41 -8.60
C GLN A 78 -5.02 5.84 -7.94
N PHE A 79 -3.88 5.94 -8.61
CA PHE A 79 -2.59 5.51 -8.08
C PHE A 79 -1.75 6.74 -7.73
N ILE A 80 -1.43 6.89 -6.45
CA ILE A 80 -0.78 8.09 -5.91
C ILE A 80 0.57 7.67 -5.33
N PHE A 81 1.65 8.17 -5.90
CA PHE A 81 2.97 7.99 -5.31
C PHE A 81 3.24 9.05 -4.24
N ILE A 82 3.78 8.60 -3.11
CA ILE A 82 4.36 9.46 -2.08
C ILE A 82 5.81 9.01 -1.90
N GLN A 83 6.74 9.90 -2.23
CA GLN A 83 8.15 9.63 -2.09
C GLN A 83 8.54 9.69 -0.61
N VAL A 84 9.21 8.64 -0.15
CA VAL A 84 9.72 8.56 1.22
C VAL A 84 11.22 8.39 1.19
N THR A 85 11.95 9.07 2.06
CA THR A 85 13.41 8.92 2.17
C THR A 85 13.78 7.70 2.99
N ASP A 86 13.46 7.71 4.29
CA ASP A 86 13.76 6.62 5.21
C ASP A 86 12.67 6.45 6.26
N LEU A 87 12.01 5.29 6.27
CA LEU A 87 10.98 4.95 7.23
C LEU A 87 11.53 4.34 8.52
N ALA A 88 12.84 4.17 8.68
CA ALA A 88 13.43 3.89 9.98
C ALA A 88 13.36 5.10 10.92
N LEU A 89 13.24 6.31 10.38
CA LEU A 89 13.18 7.56 11.15
C LEU A 89 11.73 7.96 11.44
N LEU A 90 11.37 8.06 12.73
CA LEU A 90 10.01 8.42 13.17
C LEU A 90 9.54 9.78 12.65
N LYS A 91 10.46 10.74 12.49
CA LYS A 91 10.15 12.04 11.89
C LYS A 91 9.60 11.88 10.47
N ASN A 92 10.20 11.00 9.67
CA ASN A 92 9.75 10.76 8.30
C ASN A 92 8.42 10.02 8.27
N VAL A 93 8.20 9.08 9.20
CA VAL A 93 6.89 8.44 9.41
C VAL A 93 5.83 9.49 9.67
N ASP A 94 6.09 10.46 10.56
CA ASP A 94 5.14 11.52 10.88
C ASP A 94 4.81 12.40 9.68
N LEU A 95 5.82 12.79 8.91
CA LEU A 95 5.64 13.59 7.70
C LEU A 95 4.76 12.85 6.68
N VAL A 96 5.05 11.57 6.45
CA VAL A 96 4.30 10.72 5.52
C VAL A 96 2.86 10.53 6.00
N CYS A 97 2.64 10.24 7.27
CA CYS A 97 1.29 10.12 7.82
C CYS A 97 0.51 11.42 7.64
N THR A 98 1.13 12.57 7.94
CA THR A 98 0.49 13.88 7.80
C THR A 98 0.11 14.15 6.35
N GLU A 99 1.02 13.89 5.40
CA GLU A 99 0.75 14.06 3.97
C GLU A 99 -0.37 13.14 3.48
N LEU A 100 -0.38 11.88 3.93
CA LEU A 100 -1.39 10.90 3.55
C LEU A 100 -2.77 11.28 4.06
N VAL A 101 -2.87 11.65 5.35
CA VAL A 101 -4.12 12.13 5.96
C VAL A 101 -4.63 13.37 5.22
N GLN A 102 -3.77 14.36 4.94
CA GLN A 102 -4.18 15.57 4.22
C GLN A 102 -4.70 15.28 2.81
N ARG A 103 -4.05 14.37 2.07
CA ARG A 103 -4.51 13.96 0.73
C ARG A 103 -5.85 13.25 0.80
N GLU A 104 -6.01 12.32 1.73
CA GLU A 104 -7.27 11.58 1.88
C GLU A 104 -8.41 12.48 2.36
N GLU A 105 -8.17 13.40 3.30
CA GLU A 105 -9.17 14.39 3.72
C GLU A 105 -9.60 15.31 2.59
N LYS A 106 -8.65 15.77 1.75
CA LYS A 106 -8.96 16.63 0.61
C LYS A 106 -9.81 15.88 -0.42
N GLU A 107 -9.45 14.64 -0.70
CA GLU A 107 -10.20 13.77 -1.60
C GLU A 107 -11.59 13.43 -1.05
N ALA A 108 -11.70 13.16 0.25
CA ALA A 108 -12.96 12.88 0.92
C ALA A 108 -13.88 14.11 0.86
N LYS A 109 -13.37 15.31 1.15
CA LYS A 109 -14.12 16.57 1.00
C LYS A 109 -14.60 16.80 -0.43
N ALA A 110 -13.75 16.52 -1.43
CA ALA A 110 -14.11 16.68 -2.84
C ALA A 110 -15.23 15.73 -3.28
N LYS A 111 -15.26 14.51 -2.72
CA LYS A 111 -16.27 13.48 -3.05
C LYS A 111 -17.45 13.45 -2.04
N GLY A 112 -17.47 14.34 -1.05
CA GLY A 112 -18.48 14.38 0.02
C GLY A 112 -18.49 13.15 0.93
N GLY A 113 -17.36 12.43 1.03
CA GLY A 113 -17.21 11.20 1.80
C GLY A 113 -16.47 11.38 3.12
N ILE A 114 -16.33 10.28 3.86
CA ILE A 114 -15.53 10.19 5.08
C ILE A 114 -14.13 9.68 4.69
N PRO A 115 -13.04 10.34 5.12
CA PRO A 115 -11.68 9.86 4.86
C PRO A 115 -11.46 8.53 5.59
N LYS A 116 -10.98 7.51 4.88
CA LYS A 116 -10.73 6.19 5.45
C LYS A 116 -9.57 5.48 4.76
N ILE A 117 -8.95 4.56 5.47
CA ILE A 117 -7.95 3.62 4.94
C ILE A 117 -8.47 2.22 5.25
N ASP A 118 -8.76 1.46 4.20
CA ASP A 118 -9.31 0.10 4.34
C ASP A 118 -8.19 -0.95 4.46
N ILE A 119 -7.06 -0.72 3.76
CA ILE A 119 -5.92 -1.63 3.76
C ILE A 119 -4.64 -0.86 4.03
N LEU A 120 -3.89 -1.30 5.05
CA LEU A 120 -2.51 -0.86 5.29
C LEU A 120 -1.58 -2.07 5.16
N LEU A 121 -0.73 -2.06 4.13
CA LEU A 121 0.26 -3.10 3.89
C LEU A 121 1.67 -2.57 4.10
N MET A 122 2.36 -3.11 5.11
CA MET A 122 3.71 -2.70 5.48
C MET A 122 4.74 -3.76 5.06
N THR A 123 5.17 -3.70 3.80
CA THR A 123 6.14 -4.69 3.24
C THR A 123 7.60 -4.25 3.37
N GLN A 124 7.87 -3.05 3.88
CA GLN A 124 9.22 -2.53 4.01
C GLN A 124 10.03 -3.33 5.03
N GLY A 125 11.18 -3.81 4.57
CA GLY A 125 12.14 -4.55 5.38
C GLY A 125 13.50 -4.54 4.69
N ILE A 126 14.55 -4.65 5.48
CA ILE A 126 15.92 -4.80 4.99
C ILE A 126 16.40 -6.17 5.47
N ALA A 127 16.60 -7.08 4.52
CA ALA A 127 17.35 -8.30 4.77
C ALA A 127 18.80 -8.01 4.42
N ARG A 128 19.68 -7.98 5.44
CA ARG A 128 21.12 -7.93 5.18
C ARG A 128 21.64 -9.35 4.93
N PRO A 129 22.65 -9.51 4.05
CA PRO A 129 23.38 -10.77 3.94
C PRO A 129 23.88 -11.21 5.31
N TRP A 130 24.05 -12.52 5.47
CA TRP A 130 24.62 -13.09 6.68
C TRP A 130 26.00 -12.48 7.00
N ASP A 131 26.15 -11.98 8.22
CA ASP A 131 27.41 -11.46 8.78
C ASP A 131 27.85 -12.40 9.92
N PRO A 132 29.09 -12.92 9.94
CA PRO A 132 29.59 -13.75 11.04
C PRO A 132 29.42 -13.13 12.44
N ARG A 133 29.39 -11.80 12.54
CA ARG A 133 29.27 -11.08 13.82
C ARG A 133 27.83 -10.89 14.27
N ASN A 134 26.90 -10.79 13.33
CA ASN A 134 25.52 -10.36 13.60
C ASN A 134 24.47 -11.39 13.13
N GLY A 135 24.92 -12.51 12.55
CA GLY A 135 24.06 -13.53 11.95
C GLY A 135 23.27 -13.01 10.75
N TRP A 136 22.13 -13.65 10.48
CA TRP A 136 21.12 -13.10 9.58
C TRP A 136 20.44 -11.92 10.26
N CYS A 137 20.81 -10.71 9.88
CA CYS A 137 20.19 -9.51 10.42
C CYS A 137 19.07 -9.06 9.50
N ILE A 138 17.84 -9.49 9.81
CA ILE A 138 16.65 -8.78 9.33
C ILE A 138 16.49 -7.60 10.30
N GLU A 139 16.63 -6.37 9.81
CA GLU A 139 16.47 -5.14 10.61
C GLU A 139 15.00 -4.86 10.97
N LEU A 140 14.30 -5.90 11.44
CA LEU A 140 12.97 -5.79 12.04
C LEU A 140 12.93 -4.88 13.27
N PRO A 141 13.93 -4.87 14.19
CA PRO A 141 13.81 -4.07 15.41
C PRO A 141 13.76 -2.55 15.16
N SER A 142 14.58 -2.05 14.23
CA SER A 142 14.64 -0.62 13.90
C SER A 142 13.40 -0.15 13.12
N LEU A 143 12.71 -1.06 12.43
CA LEU A 143 11.46 -0.76 11.72
C LEU A 143 10.20 -1.03 12.56
N LEU A 144 10.31 -1.78 13.66
CA LEU A 144 9.16 -2.13 14.51
C LEU A 144 8.48 -0.89 15.10
N LEU A 145 9.27 0.03 15.66
CA LEU A 145 8.74 1.27 16.25
C LEU A 145 8.13 2.19 15.18
N PRO A 146 8.80 2.45 14.04
CA PRO A 146 8.18 3.12 12.90
C PRO A 146 6.89 2.49 12.40
N GLN A 147 6.83 1.17 12.23
CA GLN A 147 5.63 0.46 11.78
C GLN A 147 4.48 0.62 12.78
N ARG A 148 4.76 0.48 14.08
CA ARG A 148 3.76 0.73 15.14
C ARG A 148 3.26 2.17 15.10
N ARG A 149 4.16 3.15 14.92
CA ARG A 149 3.78 4.57 14.83
C ARG A 149 2.96 4.87 13.58
N LEU A 150 3.26 4.21 12.45
CA LEU A 150 2.48 4.33 11.22
C LEU A 150 1.07 3.76 11.41
N CYS A 151 0.94 2.56 11.99
CA CYS A 151 -0.36 1.98 12.32
C CYS A 151 -1.17 2.88 13.25
N ALA A 152 -0.58 3.34 14.37
CA ALA A 152 -1.27 4.16 15.36
C ALA A 152 -1.73 5.54 14.85
N LYS A 153 -1.23 5.99 13.70
CA LYS A 153 -1.61 7.27 13.09
C LYS A 153 -2.58 7.13 11.93
N LEU A 154 -2.67 5.95 11.32
CA LEU A 154 -3.46 5.71 10.11
C LEU A 154 -4.70 4.84 10.39
N LEU A 155 -4.71 4.08 11.48
CA LEU A 155 -5.80 3.23 11.95
C LEU A 155 -6.24 3.68 13.35
#